data_AF-A0A5R8NBM3-F1
#
_entry.id   AF-A0A5R8NBM3-F1
#
_cell.length_a   1.000
_cell.length_b   1.000
_cell.length_c   1.000
_cell.angle_alpha   90.00
_cell.angle_beta   90.00
_cell.angle_gamma   90.00
#
_symmetry.space_group_name_H-M   'P 1'
#
loop_
_entity.id
_entity.type
_entity.pdbx_description
1 polymer ?
#
loop_
_entity_poly.entity_id
_entity_poly.type
_entity_poly.pdbx_seq_one_letter_code
_entity_poly.pdbx_strand_id
1 'polypeptide(L)'
;MSDETFFDWDDPGIGHDYAVLPDGRVPVYVILTVGDEAHCVTPWHTYESPLVLSAAEMGRDVDMPAGEVVGREFTAAGGPDEPLHDFRLVHDPRV
;
A
#
# COMPACT_ATOMS: atom_id res chain seq x y z
N MET A 1 23.57 -21.37 -7.57
CA MET A 1 23.52 -20.49 -6.39
C MET A 1 22.17 -19.82 -6.46
N SER A 2 21.26 -20.17 -5.56
CA SER A 2 19.89 -19.66 -5.55
C SER A 2 19.94 -18.18 -5.17
N ASP A 3 19.47 -17.35 -6.08
CA ASP A 3 19.29 -15.91 -5.89
C ASP A 3 18.00 -15.73 -5.08
N GLU A 4 18.11 -15.95 -3.77
CA GLU A 4 17.01 -15.70 -2.84
C GLU A 4 16.97 -14.20 -2.61
N THR A 5 16.07 -13.52 -3.33
CA THR A 5 15.78 -12.10 -3.14
C THR A 5 15.22 -11.92 -1.73
N PHE A 6 16.10 -11.60 -0.79
CA PHE A 6 15.76 -11.36 0.60
C PHE A 6 15.02 -10.01 0.65
N PHE A 7 13.69 -10.05 0.65
CA PHE A 7 12.89 -8.87 0.95
C PHE A 7 13.12 -8.52 2.41
N ASP A 8 13.91 -7.48 2.65
CA ASP A 8 14.13 -6.92 3.99
C ASP A 8 12.92 -6.05 4.36
N TRP A 9 12.05 -6.60 5.20
CA TRP A 9 10.83 -5.94 5.66
C TRP A 9 11.10 -4.90 6.76
N ASP A 10 12.34 -4.85 7.28
CA ASP A 10 12.76 -3.87 8.30
C ASP A 10 13.54 -2.68 7.69
N ASP A 11 13.83 -2.69 6.38
CA ASP A 11 14.35 -1.51 5.68
C ASP A 11 13.19 -0.51 5.51
N PRO A 12 13.25 0.71 6.07
CA PRO A 12 12.22 1.71 5.87
C PRO A 12 12.27 2.16 4.40
N GLY A 13 11.64 1.38 3.54
CA GLY A 13 11.45 1.65 2.12
C GLY A 13 10.53 2.84 1.97
N ILE A 14 11.04 4.04 2.22
CA ILE A 14 10.36 5.32 1.98
C ILE A 14 10.27 5.52 0.46
N GLY A 15 9.36 4.76 -0.17
CA GLY A 15 8.76 5.02 -1.46
C GLY A 15 9.63 5.01 -2.71
N HIS A 16 10.80 4.37 -2.66
CA HIS A 16 11.62 4.15 -3.86
C HIS A 16 11.75 2.68 -4.27
N ASP A 17 11.48 1.73 -3.38
CA ASP A 17 11.84 0.32 -3.58
C ASP A 17 10.64 -0.64 -3.66
N TYR A 18 9.41 -0.12 -3.70
CA TYR A 18 8.24 -0.96 -3.87
C TYR A 18 8.22 -1.60 -5.26
N ALA A 19 8.12 -2.92 -5.28
CA ALA A 19 7.90 -3.72 -6.49
C ALA A 19 6.57 -4.48 -6.38
N VAL A 20 5.96 -4.79 -7.52
CA VAL A 20 4.80 -5.69 -7.55
C VAL A 20 5.22 -7.05 -6.96
N LEU A 21 4.41 -7.57 -6.06
CA LEU A 21 4.70 -8.81 -5.35
C LEU A 21 4.62 -10.02 -6.31
N PRO A 22 5.28 -11.16 -5.99
CA PRO A 22 5.26 -12.35 -6.85
C PRO A 22 3.85 -12.94 -7.12
N ASP A 23 2.88 -12.65 -6.25
CA ASP A 23 1.47 -13.05 -6.41
C ASP A 23 0.65 -12.07 -7.26
N GLY A 24 1.29 -11.02 -7.79
CA GLY A 24 0.68 -9.99 -8.63
C GLY A 24 0.03 -8.86 -7.83
N ARG A 25 0.10 -8.85 -6.50
CA ARG A 25 -0.46 -7.76 -5.69
C ARG A 25 0.47 -6.55 -5.63
N VAL A 26 -0.14 -5.39 -5.48
CA VAL A 26 0.55 -4.09 -5.46
C VAL A 26 0.73 -3.66 -4.02
N PRO A 27 1.96 -3.44 -3.54
CA PRO A 27 2.16 -2.82 -2.23
C PRO A 27 1.74 -1.34 -2.25
N VAL A 28 1.10 -0.90 -1.18
CA VAL A 28 0.54 0.44 -1.03
C VAL A 28 0.84 0.95 0.37
N TYR A 29 1.55 2.07 0.49
CA TYR A 29 1.80 2.72 1.78
C TYR A 29 1.10 4.07 1.86
N VAL A 30 0.28 4.28 2.88
CA VAL A 30 -0.44 5.54 3.07
C VAL A 30 0.43 6.53 3.84
N ILE A 31 1.02 7.51 3.14
CA ILE A 31 1.91 8.51 3.75
C ILE A 31 1.13 9.62 4.49
N LEU A 32 -0.11 9.89 4.07
CA LEU A 32 -0.89 11.05 4.50
C LEU A 32 -2.37 10.85 4.13
N THR A 33 -3.27 11.40 4.95
CA THR A 33 -4.70 11.51 4.61
C THR A 33 -5.21 12.94 4.75
N VAL A 34 -6.00 13.42 3.78
CA VAL A 34 -6.72 14.71 3.84
C VAL A 34 -8.20 14.49 3.52
N GLY A 35 -9.07 14.56 4.52
CA GLY A 35 -10.47 14.18 4.32
C GLY A 35 -10.58 12.69 3.96
N ASP A 36 -11.16 12.38 2.80
CA ASP A 36 -11.22 11.00 2.26
C ASP A 36 -10.03 10.65 1.35
N GLU A 37 -9.13 11.60 1.08
CA GLU A 37 -7.99 11.38 0.20
C GLU A 37 -6.85 10.71 0.96
N ALA A 38 -6.54 9.46 0.62
CA ALA A 38 -5.35 8.75 1.05
C ALA A 38 -4.24 8.95 0.00
N HIS A 39 -3.17 9.62 0.38
CA HIS A 39 -1.98 9.79 -0.46
C HIS A 39 -1.09 8.58 -0.27
N CYS A 40 -0.89 7.84 -1.35
CA CYS A 40 -0.33 6.50 -1.33
C CYS A 40 0.91 6.41 -2.20
N VAL A 41 1.93 5.77 -1.63
CA VAL A 41 3.12 5.33 -2.33
C VAL A 41 2.87 3.92 -2.86
N THR A 42 3.28 3.68 -4.10
CA THR A 42 3.13 2.41 -4.83
C THR A 42 4.39 2.18 -5.67
N PRO A 43 4.55 1.02 -6.35
CA PRO A 43 5.67 0.81 -7.28
C PRO A 43 5.79 1.84 -8.40
N TRP A 44 4.71 2.58 -8.69
CA TRP A 44 4.67 3.56 -9.78
C TRP A 44 4.54 5.01 -9.31
N HIS A 45 4.31 5.22 -8.00
CA HIS A 45 4.01 6.53 -7.43
C HIS A 45 4.84 6.72 -6.15
N THR A 46 5.73 7.70 -6.16
CA THR A 46 6.60 8.02 -5.01
C THR A 46 5.94 9.07 -4.10
N TYR A 47 6.58 9.41 -2.97
CA TYR A 47 6.08 10.45 -2.07
C TYR A 47 6.04 11.85 -2.70
N GLU A 48 6.81 12.11 -3.75
CA GLU A 48 6.80 13.38 -4.48
C GLU A 48 5.59 13.52 -5.40
N SER A 49 5.03 12.39 -5.85
CA SER A 49 3.86 12.31 -6.72
C SER A 49 2.99 11.11 -6.32
N PRO A 50 2.33 11.16 -5.16
CA PRO A 50 1.59 10.03 -4.62
C PRO A 50 0.31 9.76 -5.42
N LEU A 51 -0.09 8.48 -5.47
CA LEU A 51 -1.42 8.09 -5.95
C LEU A 51 -2.45 8.49 -4.91
N VAL A 52 -3.56 9.09 -5.32
CA VAL A 52 -4.65 9.42 -4.40
C VAL A 52 -5.74 8.34 -4.49
N LEU A 53 -6.02 7.71 -3.35
CA LEU A 53 -7.04 6.66 -3.18
C LEU A 53 -8.09 7.09 -2.14
N SER A 54 -9.21 6.37 -2.05
CA SER A 54 -10.24 6.63 -1.03
C SER A 54 -9.87 5.95 0.29
N ALA A 55 -9.65 6.74 1.34
CA ALA A 55 -9.42 6.25 2.70
C ALA A 55 -10.61 5.44 3.23
N ALA A 56 -11.84 5.84 2.90
CA ALA A 56 -13.06 5.14 3.28
C ALA A 56 -13.19 3.77 2.61
N GLU A 57 -12.79 3.64 1.34
CA GLU A 57 -12.76 2.34 0.65
C GLU A 57 -11.72 1.41 1.26
N MET A 58 -10.48 1.90 1.42
CA MET A 58 -9.39 1.13 2.03
C MET A 58 -9.76 0.65 3.44
N GLY A 59 -10.31 1.55 4.27
CA GLY A 59 -10.75 1.21 5.62
C GLY A 59 -11.89 0.19 5.64
N ARG A 60 -12.85 0.28 4.72
CA ARG A 60 -13.95 -0.68 4.60
C ARG A 60 -13.46 -2.09 4.31
N ASP A 61 -12.49 -2.24 3.39
CA ASP A 61 -11.98 -3.54 2.98
C ASP A 61 -11.28 -4.31 4.13
N VAL A 62 -10.75 -3.58 5.12
CA VAL A 62 -10.03 -4.14 6.28
C VAL A 62 -10.73 -3.91 7.63
N ASP A 63 -12.03 -3.57 7.62
CA ASP A 63 -12.82 -3.27 8.81
C ASP A 63 -12.11 -2.30 9.78
N MET A 64 -11.72 -1.14 9.25
CA MET A 64 -10.99 -0.09 9.96
C MET A 64 -11.59 1.29 9.65
N PRO A 65 -11.64 2.22 10.62
CA PRO A 65 -12.00 3.60 10.35
C PRO A 65 -11.06 4.25 9.33
N ALA A 66 -11.61 5.07 8.41
CA ALA A 66 -10.83 5.76 7.39
C ALA A 66 -9.66 6.59 7.96
N GLY A 67 -9.84 7.21 9.13
CA GLY A 67 -8.79 7.99 9.79
C GLY A 67 -7.61 7.17 10.35
N GLU A 68 -7.72 5.85 10.39
CA GLU A 68 -6.69 4.94 10.91
C GLU A 68 -5.84 4.28 9.82
N VAL A 69 -6.16 4.52 8.54
CA VAL A 69 -5.40 3.97 7.39
C VAL A 69 -4.07 4.68 7.17
N VAL A 70 -3.91 5.91 7.69
CA VAL A 70 -2.65 6.66 7.59
C VAL A 70 -1.52 5.94 8.31
N GLY A 71 -0.36 5.90 7.68
CA GLY A 71 0.82 5.19 8.18
C GLY A 71 0.73 3.67 8.11
N ARG A 72 -0.28 3.12 7.43
CA ARG A 72 -0.45 1.68 7.23
C ARG A 72 0.06 1.23 5.86
N GLU A 73 0.48 -0.02 5.82
CA GLU A 73 0.79 -0.74 4.58
C GLU A 73 -0.33 -1.71 4.21
N PHE A 74 -0.62 -1.71 2.92
CA PHE A 74 -1.61 -2.56 2.29
C PHE A 74 -1.01 -3.30 1.09
N THR A 75 -1.67 -4.37 0.69
CA THR A 75 -1.58 -4.91 -0.66
C THR A 75 -2.91 -4.74 -1.37
N ALA A 76 -2.89 -4.41 -2.65
CA ALA A 76 -4.07 -4.24 -3.49
C ALA A 76 -4.01 -5.13 -4.74
N ALA A 77 -5.17 -5.41 -5.32
CA ALA A 77 -5.26 -5.87 -6.70
C ALA A 77 -5.31 -4.67 -7.67
N GLY A 78 -5.10 -4.91 -8.97
CA GLY A 78 -5.04 -3.88 -10.01
C GLY A 78 -3.64 -3.69 -10.57
N GLY A 79 -3.37 -2.53 -11.17
CA GLY A 79 -2.16 -2.30 -11.96
C GLY A 79 -1.84 -0.81 -12.19
N PRO A 80 -0.79 -0.50 -12.97
CA PRO A 80 -0.42 0.89 -13.26
C PRO A 80 -1.50 1.63 -14.05
N ASP A 81 -2.24 0.91 -14.89
CA ASP A 81 -3.30 1.43 -15.76
C ASP A 81 -4.71 0.97 -15.32
N GLU A 82 -4.83 0.35 -14.13
CA GLU A 82 -6.07 -0.19 -13.59
C GLU A 82 -6.31 0.35 -12.17
N PRO A 83 -7.55 0.71 -11.78
CA PRO A 83 -7.84 1.14 -10.41
C PRO A 83 -7.41 0.10 -9.38
N LEU A 84 -6.71 0.53 -8.33
CA LEU A 84 -6.38 -0.34 -7.21
C LEU A 84 -7.62 -0.59 -6.34
N HIS A 85 -7.81 -1.84 -5.91
CA HIS A 85 -8.97 -2.29 -5.11
C HIS A 85 -8.63 -3.56 -4.30
N ASP A 86 -9.60 -4.10 -3.55
CA ASP A 86 -9.43 -5.30 -2.69
C ASP A 86 -8.26 -5.12 -1.72
N PHE A 87 -8.30 -4.05 -0.91
CA PHE A 87 -7.19 -3.69 -0.04
C PHE A 87 -7.06 -4.67 1.13
N ARG A 88 -5.83 -5.10 1.43
CA ARG A 88 -5.53 -6.01 2.54
C ARG A 88 -4.37 -5.47 3.34
N LEU A 89 -4.50 -5.44 4.66
CA LEU A 89 -3.46 -4.94 5.54
C LEU A 89 -2.26 -5.92 5.55
N VAL A 90 -1.03 -5.41 5.44
CA VAL A 90 0.19 -6.23 5.52
C VAL A 90 0.44 -6.71 6.95
N HIS A 91 0.28 -5.81 7.92
CA HIS A 91 0.45 -6.09 9.34
C HIS A 91 -0.85 -5.82 10.09
N ASP A 92 -1.72 -6.84 10.14
CA ASP A 92 -2.93 -6.80 10.97
C ASP A 92 -2.65 -7.33 12.38
N PRO A 93 -2.66 -6.48 13.43
CA PRO A 93 -2.46 -6.95 14.79
C PRO A 93 -3.65 -7.77 15.33
N ARG A 94 -4.74 -7.90 14.58
CA ARG A 94 -5.93 -8.66 14.96
C ARG A 94 -5.86 -10.13 14.56
N VAL A 95 -4.91 -10.53 13.70
CA VAL A 95 -4.71 -11.91 13.25
C VAL A 95 -3.54 -12.61 13.92
#